data_AF-A0A970HUF8-F1
#
_entry.id   AF-A0A970HUF8-F1
#
_cell.length_a   1.000
_cell.length_b   1.000
_cell.length_c   1.000
_cell.angle_alpha   90.00
_cell.angle_beta   90.00
_cell.angle_gamma   90.00
#
_symmetry.space_group_name_H-M   'P 1'
#
loop_
_entity.id
_entity.type
_entity.pdbx_description
1 polymer ?
#
loop_
_entity_poly.entity_id
_entity_poly.type
_entity_poly.pdbx_seq_one_letter_code
_entity_poly.pdbx_strand_id
1 'polypeptide(L)'
;MQELRTGDRAFIRELNTSIVLDCIRKREPVSRAEIARITGLGRSTVSGIVAALQESGLVVSAGTAPSTGGRKPDLLALAENAFFAVGIKIEPQHVRAALTDLRGAVIAESVTSLHG
;
A
#
# COMPACT_ATOMS: atom_id res chain seq x y z
N MET A 1 10.28 -23.60 1.79
CA MET A 1 10.49 -23.61 3.25
C MET A 1 10.35 -22.16 3.71
N GLN A 2 9.31 -21.78 4.44
CA GLN A 2 9.28 -20.46 5.06
C GLN A 2 10.27 -20.48 6.22
N GLU A 3 11.36 -19.71 6.12
CA GLU A 3 12.25 -19.48 7.25
C GLU A 3 11.44 -18.86 8.40
N LEU A 4 11.60 -19.42 9.60
CA LEU A 4 11.03 -18.84 10.82
C LEU A 4 11.70 -17.48 11.06
N ARG A 5 11.00 -16.41 10.69
CA ARG A 5 11.42 -15.04 11.00
C ARG A 5 11.07 -14.73 12.45
N THR A 6 12.08 -14.49 13.27
CA THR A 6 11.92 -14.01 14.65
C THR A 6 11.27 -12.62 14.65
N GLY A 7 10.53 -12.26 15.70
CA GLY A 7 9.93 -10.94 15.92
C GLY A 7 10.95 -9.82 16.16
N ASP A 8 12.04 -9.80 15.40
CA ASP A 8 13.06 -8.77 15.49
C ASP A 8 12.54 -7.42 15.02
N ARG A 9 13.32 -6.37 15.28
CA ARG A 9 12.91 -4.99 14.98
C ARG A 9 12.71 -4.73 13.49
N ALA A 10 13.42 -5.45 12.61
CA ALA A 10 13.31 -5.27 11.16
C ALA A 10 12.00 -5.87 10.65
N PHE A 11 11.68 -7.10 11.07
CA PHE A 11 10.46 -7.78 10.72
C PHE A 11 9.22 -7.04 11.23
N ILE A 12 9.24 -6.58 12.49
CA ILE A 12 8.14 -5.78 13.04
C ILE A 12 7.95 -4.48 12.26
N ARG A 13 9.03 -3.86 11.78
CA ARG A 13 8.95 -2.65 10.94
C ARG A 13 8.35 -2.96 9.56
N GLU A 14 8.73 -4.05 8.93
CA GLU A 14 8.15 -4.52 7.66
C GLU A 14 6.64 -4.76 7.81
N LEU A 15 6.24 -5.51 8.85
CA LEU A 15 4.84 -5.81 9.13
C LEU A 15 4.01 -4.53 9.36
N ASN A 16 4.50 -3.62 10.22
CA ASN A 16 3.82 -2.35 10.47
C ASN A 16 3.74 -1.48 9.21
N THR A 17 4.75 -1.52 8.35
CA THR A 17 4.76 -0.79 7.08
C THR A 17 3.67 -1.32 6.15
N SER A 18 3.55 -2.65 6.04
CA SER A 18 2.47 -3.30 5.29
C SER A 18 1.08 -2.93 5.82
N ILE A 19 0.89 -2.94 7.15
CA ILE A 19 -0.37 -2.56 7.80
C ILE A 19 -0.75 -1.10 7.48
N VAL A 20 0.20 -0.17 7.58
CA VAL A 20 -0.05 1.25 7.28
C VAL A 20 -0.36 1.46 5.80
N LEU A 21 0.41 0.85 4.89
CA LEU A 21 0.20 0.97 3.45
C LEU A 21 -1.17 0.41 3.04
N ASP A 22 -1.56 -0.75 3.58
CA ASP A 22 -2.88 -1.34 3.32
C ASP A 22 -4.04 -0.50 3.89
N CYS A 23 -3.83 0.14 5.05
CA CYS A 23 -4.79 1.08 5.63
C CYS A 23 -5.01 2.29 4.71
N ILE A 24 -3.93 2.86 4.15
CA ILE A 24 -4.01 3.96 3.18
C ILE A 24 -4.75 3.48 1.93
N ARG A 25 -4.32 2.37 1.32
CA ARG A 25 -4.93 1.81 0.09
C ARG A 25 -6.43 1.61 0.20
N LYS A 26 -6.92 1.17 1.36
CA LYS A 26 -8.34 0.86 1.58
C LYS A 26 -9.19 2.05 1.98
N ARG A 27 -8.59 3.15 2.46
CA ARG A 27 -9.33 4.27 3.08
C ARG A 27 -8.92 5.65 2.62
N GLU A 28 -8.04 5.75 1.64
CA GLU A 28 -7.67 7.02 1.04
C GLU A 28 -8.91 7.81 0.54
N PRO A 29 -8.92 9.15 0.68
CA PRO A 29 -7.91 9.94 1.40
C PRO A 29 -8.02 9.77 2.93
N VAL A 30 -6.90 9.54 3.62
CA VAL A 30 -6.87 9.29 5.09
C VAL A 30 -5.78 10.09 5.79
N SER A 31 -6.04 10.55 7.02
CA SER A 31 -5.03 11.26 7.83
C SER A 31 -4.13 10.31 8.65
N ARG A 32 -2.93 10.77 9.02
CA ARG A 32 -2.03 10.03 9.95
C ARG A 32 -2.71 9.70 11.29
N ALA A 33 -3.57 10.60 11.78
CA ALA A 33 -4.30 10.41 13.02
C ALA A 33 -5.32 9.27 12.90
N GLU A 34 -6.04 9.21 11.79
CA GLU A 34 -6.97 8.11 11.50
C GLU A 34 -6.24 6.79 11.30
N ILE A 35 -5.10 6.77 10.60
CA ILE A 35 -4.29 5.56 10.44
C ILE A 35 -3.89 5.02 11.81
N ALA A 36 -3.37 5.86 12.71
CA ALA A 36 -3.01 5.45 14.07
C ALA A 36 -4.21 4.90 14.84
N ARG A 37 -5.38 5.55 14.74
CA ARG A 37 -6.62 5.11 15.39
C ARG A 37 -7.11 3.76 14.85
N ILE A 38 -7.06 3.57 13.53
CA ILE A 38 -7.58 2.37 12.86
C ILE A 38 -6.65 1.16 13.07
N THR A 39 -5.35 1.38 13.00
CA THR A 39 -4.34 0.32 13.09
C THR A 39 -3.92 0.01 14.53
N GLY A 40 -4.22 0.89 15.49
CA GLY A 40 -3.76 0.79 16.88
C GLY A 40 -2.27 1.09 17.07
N LEU A 41 -1.55 1.50 16.03
CA LEU A 41 -0.14 1.83 16.09
C LEU A 41 0.08 3.21 16.73
N GLY A 42 1.23 3.36 17.42
CA GLY A 42 1.64 4.63 18.00
C GLY A 42 1.82 5.72 16.93
N ARG A 43 1.48 6.97 17.28
CA ARG A 43 1.54 8.12 16.33
C ARG A 43 2.94 8.35 15.75
N SER A 44 3.99 8.15 16.56
CA SER A 44 5.38 8.25 16.11
C SER A 44 5.73 7.18 15.08
N THR A 45 5.30 5.93 15.32
CA THR A 45 5.47 4.81 14.38
C THR A 45 4.78 5.09 13.04
N VAL A 46 3.51 5.51 13.07
CA VAL A 46 2.77 5.87 11.86
C VAL A 46 3.45 7.03 11.13
N SER A 47 3.90 8.06 11.85
CA SER A 47 4.57 9.21 11.23
C SER A 47 5.87 8.81 10.52
N GLY A 48 6.70 7.98 11.16
CA GLY A 48 7.94 7.50 10.57
C GLY A 48 7.72 6.58 9.36
N ILE A 49 6.71 5.70 9.42
CA ILE A 49 6.36 4.83 8.29
C ILE A 49 5.82 5.65 7.12
N VAL A 50 4.90 6.57 7.37
CA VAL A 50 4.34 7.44 6.33
C VAL A 50 5.45 8.27 5.68
N ALA A 51 6.38 8.83 6.47
CA ALA A 51 7.51 9.56 5.91
C ALA A 51 8.34 8.70 4.94
N ALA A 52 8.66 7.46 5.33
CA ALA A 52 9.40 6.53 4.47
C ALA A 52 8.61 6.14 3.19
N LEU A 53 7.28 5.97 3.30
CA LEU A 53 6.42 5.69 2.14
C LEU A 53 6.27 6.89 1.20
N GLN A 54 6.34 8.11 1.74
CA GLN A 54 6.36 9.34 0.93
C GLN A 54 7.72 9.53 0.25
N GLU A 55 8.81 9.23 0.94
CA GLU A 55 10.17 9.26 0.40
C GLU A 55 10.33 8.26 -0.76
N SER A 56 9.72 7.07 -0.66
CA SER A 56 9.71 6.10 -1.76
C SER A 56 8.72 6.44 -2.88
N GLY A 57 7.90 7.48 -2.71
CA GLY A 57 6.90 7.89 -3.69
C GLY A 57 5.62 7.03 -3.71
N LEU A 58 5.49 6.01 -2.86
CA LEU A 58 4.29 5.16 -2.82
C LEU A 58 3.06 5.89 -2.29
N VAL A 59 3.27 6.88 -1.40
CA VAL A 59 2.21 7.67 -0.77
C VAL A 59 2.44 9.15 -1.07
N VAL A 60 1.36 9.88 -1.36
CA VAL A 60 1.38 11.32 -1.67
C VAL A 60 0.40 12.09 -0.78
N SER A 61 0.57 13.41 -0.70
CA SER A 61 -0.41 14.28 -0.07
C SER A 61 -1.63 14.43 -0.98
N ALA A 62 -2.82 14.18 -0.43
CA ALA A 62 -4.12 14.30 -1.10
C ALA A 62 -4.90 15.54 -0.65
N GLY A 63 -4.19 16.59 -0.21
CA GLY A 63 -4.78 17.83 0.27
C GLY A 63 -5.07 17.84 1.78
N THR A 64 -6.07 18.61 2.20
CA THR A 64 -6.38 18.85 3.62
C THR A 64 -7.85 18.58 3.93
N ALA A 65 -8.12 17.97 5.10
CA ALA A 65 -9.49 17.74 5.54
C ALA A 65 -10.20 19.05 5.98
N PRO A 66 -11.55 19.12 5.92
CA PRO A 66 -12.32 20.21 6.51
C PRO A 66 -12.03 20.30 8.01
N SER A 67 -11.71 21.50 8.51
CA SER A 67 -11.35 21.71 9.92
C SER A 67 -12.56 22.18 10.74
N THR A 68 -12.74 21.61 11.92
CA THR A 68 -13.62 22.14 12.99
C THR A 68 -12.84 22.94 14.05
N GLY A 69 -11.52 23.15 13.85
CA GLY A 69 -10.61 23.90 14.73
C GLY A 69 -9.19 23.30 14.77
N GLY A 70 -8.15 24.14 14.64
CA GLY A 70 -6.73 23.72 14.66
C GLY A 70 -6.07 23.53 13.27
N ARG A 71 -4.79 23.09 13.25
CA ARG A 71 -4.02 22.82 12.01
C ARG A 71 -4.67 21.68 11.24
N LYS A 72 -5.05 21.92 9.99
CA LYS A 72 -5.66 20.91 9.11
C LYS A 72 -4.74 19.68 8.99
N PRO A 73 -5.24 18.46 9.22
CA PRO A 73 -4.45 17.26 8.97
C PRO A 73 -4.27 17.07 7.47
N ASP A 74 -3.03 16.79 7.06
CA ASP A 74 -2.72 16.38 5.69
C ASP A 74 -3.35 15.01 5.42
N LEU A 75 -4.11 14.94 4.34
CA LEU A 75 -4.67 13.69 3.83
C LEU A 75 -3.63 12.97 2.97
N LEU A 76 -3.67 11.65 3.01
CA LEU A 76 -2.74 10.76 2.34
C LEU A 76 -3.50 9.85 1.38
N ALA A 77 -2.91 9.61 0.22
CA ALA A 77 -3.36 8.63 -0.77
C ALA A 77 -2.16 7.92 -1.40
N LEU A 78 -2.40 6.79 -2.06
CA LEU A 78 -1.42 6.14 -2.91
C LEU A 78 -1.14 6.98 -4.14
N ALA A 79 0.13 6.99 -4.56
CA ALA A 79 0.51 7.60 -5.82
C ALA A 79 -0.25 6.95 -6.98
N GLU A 80 -0.99 7.77 -7.74
CA GLU A 80 -1.66 7.34 -8.96
C GLU A 80 -0.64 7.15 -10.08
N ASN A 81 -0.80 6.10 -10.87
CA ASN A 81 -0.04 5.84 -12.11
C ASN A 81 1.50 5.81 -11.98
N ALA A 82 2.05 5.71 -10.76
CA ALA A 82 3.49 5.74 -10.52
C ALA A 82 4.11 4.34 -10.35
N PHE A 83 3.33 3.35 -9.92
CA PHE A 83 3.79 1.99 -9.68
C PHE A 83 2.78 0.97 -10.17
N PHE A 84 3.30 -0.13 -10.71
CA PHE A 84 2.50 -1.21 -11.27
C PHE A 84 3.03 -2.57 -10.80
N ALA A 85 2.13 -3.55 -10.71
CA ALA A 85 2.47 -4.93 -10.42
C ALA A 85 1.94 -5.85 -11.53
N VAL A 86 2.75 -6.83 -11.95
CA VAL A 86 2.34 -7.85 -12.91
C VAL A 86 2.08 -9.16 -12.17
N GLY A 87 0.87 -9.69 -12.31
CA GLY A 87 0.49 -11.02 -11.85
C GLY A 87 0.45 -12.00 -13.02
N ILE A 88 1.05 -13.19 -12.84
CA ILE A 88 1.00 -14.28 -13.83
C ILE A 88 0.30 -15.47 -13.20
N LYS A 89 -0.75 -15.95 -13.86
CA LYS A 89 -1.46 -17.19 -13.53
C LYS A 89 -1.17 -18.22 -14.62
N ILE A 90 -0.46 -19.27 -14.23
CA ILE A 90 -0.10 -20.39 -15.11
C ILE A 90 -1.15 -21.47 -14.93
N GLU A 91 -1.80 -21.85 -16.03
CA GLU A 91 -2.78 -22.92 -16.09
C GLU A 91 -2.31 -23.98 -17.11
N PRO A 92 -2.84 -25.21 -17.10
CA PRO A 92 -2.30 -26.29 -17.94
C PRO A 92 -2.29 -26.00 -19.45
N GLN A 93 -3.22 -25.19 -19.95
CA GLN A 93 -3.39 -24.91 -21.39
C GLN A 93 -3.16 -23.45 -21.77
N HIS A 94 -3.02 -22.56 -20.78
CA HIS A 94 -2.86 -21.13 -21.03
C HIS A 94 -2.16 -20.43 -19.88
N VAL A 95 -1.54 -19.31 -20.21
CA VAL A 95 -0.96 -18.36 -19.26
C VAL A 95 -1.77 -17.08 -19.32
N ARG A 96 -2.26 -16.62 -18.17
CA ARG A 96 -2.86 -15.29 -18.02
C ARG A 96 -1.87 -14.36 -17.33
N ALA A 97 -1.65 -13.18 -17.89
CA ALA A 97 -0.92 -12.09 -17.26
C ALA A 97 -1.87 -10.90 -17.04
N ALA A 98 -1.73 -10.23 -15.90
CA ALA A 98 -2.46 -9.00 -15.57
C ALA A 98 -1.48 -7.94 -15.06
N LEU A 99 -1.56 -6.74 -15.63
CA LEU A 99 -0.91 -5.53 -15.12
C LEU A 99 -1.91 -4.81 -14.20
N THR A 100 -1.50 -4.47 -13.00
CA THR A 100 -2.33 -3.81 -11.99
C THR A 100 -1.67 -2.55 -11.46
N ASP A 101 -2.47 -1.58 -11.02
CA ASP A 101 -1.98 -0.46 -10.21
C ASP A 101 -1.81 -0.87 -8.72
N LEU A 102 -1.35 0.06 -7.88
CA LEU A 102 -1.20 -0.19 -6.44
C LEU A 102 -2.53 -0.42 -5.69
N ARG A 103 -3.67 -0.04 -6.27
CA ARG A 103 -5.00 -0.32 -5.69
C ARG A 103 -5.46 -1.74 -6.01
N GLY A 104 -4.81 -2.39 -6.97
CA GLY A 104 -5.15 -3.72 -7.49
C GLY A 104 -6.12 -3.66 -8.66
N ALA A 105 -6.37 -2.48 -9.23
CA ALA A 105 -7.17 -2.34 -10.45
C ALA A 105 -6.37 -2.89 -11.64
N VAL A 106 -7.01 -3.75 -12.44
CA VAL A 106 -6.39 -4.30 -13.66
C VAL A 106 -6.39 -3.22 -14.74
N ILE A 107 -5.20 -2.87 -15.19
CA ILE A 107 -4.96 -1.88 -16.26
C ILE A 107 -4.96 -2.58 -17.62
N ALA A 108 -4.33 -3.77 -17.68
CA ALA A 108 -4.26 -4.59 -18.88
C ALA A 108 -4.23 -6.06 -18.50
N GLU A 109 -4.80 -6.91 -19.34
CA GLU A 109 -4.67 -8.36 -19.23
C GLU A 109 -4.37 -8.99 -20.58
N SER A 110 -3.69 -10.13 -20.55
CA SER A 110 -3.40 -10.94 -21.73
C SER A 110 -3.50 -12.41 -21.38
N VAL A 111 -3.98 -13.22 -22.33
CA VAL A 111 -4.06 -14.67 -22.22
C VAL A 111 -3.43 -15.27 -23.46
N THR A 112 -2.50 -16.20 -23.26
CA THR A 112 -1.83 -16.93 -24.34
C THR A 112 -1.98 -18.42 -24.12
N SER A 113 -2.33 -19.16 -25.18
CA SER A 113 -2.38 -20.62 -25.16
C SER A 113 -0.97 -21.20 -25.15
N LEU A 114 -0.75 -22.19 -24.29
CA LEU A 114 0.44 -23.03 -24.33
C LEU A 114 0.16 -24.15 -25.32
N HIS A 115 0.78 -24.08 -26.49
CA HIS A 115 0.75 -25.18 -27.44
C HIS A 115 1.75 -26.23 -26.94
N GLY A 116 1.23 -27.43 -26.66
CA GLY A 116 2.02 -28.63 -26.38
C GLY A 116 2.40 -29.35 -27.67
#